data_AF-A0A1M3U0G4-F1
#
_entry.id   AF-A0A1M3U0G4-F1
#
_cell.length_a   1.000
_cell.length_b   1.000
_cell.length_c   1.000
_cell.angle_alpha   90.00
_cell.angle_beta   90.00
_cell.angle_gamma   90.00
#
_symmetry.space_group_name_H-M   'P 1'
#
loop_
_entity.id
_entity.type
_entity.pdbx_description
1 polymer ?
#
loop_
_entity_poly.entity_id
_entity_poly.type
_entity_poly.pdbx_seq_one_letter_code
_entity_poly.pdbx_strand_id
1 'polypeptide(L)'
;MHSHLHTPYNASTLPLHHQHQITSYHTPHQAPKLTFPPSTDCEEIMTALDECHARGFIHKALGGCNDVKRDVNKCLAAERYARAKRNRDEAKEKRKKIERIWAEEKALAETGSISSLASSASASSGSSSAEK
;
A
#
# COMPACT_ATOMS: atom_id res chain seq x y z
N MET A 1 -1.24 -12.70 12.44
CA MET A 1 -0.77 -11.67 13.40
C MET A 1 0.75 -11.72 13.36
N HIS A 2 1.38 -10.96 12.47
CA HIS A 2 2.83 -11.03 12.26
C HIS A 2 3.54 -9.95 13.07
N SER A 3 4.06 -10.37 14.21
CA SER A 3 4.97 -9.60 15.06
C SER A 3 6.38 -9.69 14.47
N HIS A 4 6.71 -8.82 13.52
CA HIS A 4 8.09 -8.65 13.08
C HIS A 4 8.83 -7.71 14.04
N LEU A 5 9.63 -8.35 14.90
CA LEU A 5 10.84 -7.88 15.57
C LEU A 5 11.18 -6.39 15.41
N HIS A 6 10.94 -5.60 16.46
CA HIS A 6 11.80 -4.47 16.75
C HIS A 6 13.06 -5.01 17.44
N THR A 7 14.19 -5.05 16.74
CA THR A 7 15.49 -5.11 17.39
C THR A 7 15.80 -3.73 17.98
N PRO A 8 16.02 -3.60 19.30
CA PRO A 8 16.46 -2.33 19.87
C PRO A 8 17.91 -2.07 19.43
N TYR A 9 18.10 -0.99 18.67
CA TYR A 9 19.41 -0.48 18.31
C TYR A 9 20.13 0.02 19.59
N ASN A 10 21.14 -0.74 20.05
CA ASN A 10 21.99 -0.35 21.16
C ASN A 10 23.18 0.46 20.60
N ALA A 11 23.17 1.77 20.83
CA ALA A 11 24.16 2.72 20.30
C ALA A 11 25.55 2.60 20.95
N SER A 12 25.73 1.77 21.99
CA SER A 12 26.95 1.75 22.81
C SER A 12 28.09 0.87 22.27
N THR A 13 27.88 0.14 21.17
CA THR A 13 28.88 -0.79 20.58
C THR A 13 29.48 -0.32 19.26
N LEU A 14 29.32 0.96 18.87
CA LEU A 14 29.89 1.46 17.62
C LEU A 14 31.36 1.92 17.78
N PRO A 15 32.27 1.47 16.90
CA PRO A 15 33.67 1.90 16.94
C PRO A 15 33.81 3.40 16.63
N LEU A 16 34.68 4.08 17.38
CA LEU A 16 34.89 5.54 17.39
C LEU A 16 35.13 6.18 16.02
N HIS A 17 35.62 5.43 15.03
CA HIS A 17 35.83 5.94 13.66
C HIS A 17 34.51 6.16 12.87
N HIS A 18 33.37 5.70 13.39
CA HIS A 18 32.08 5.90 12.73
C HIS A 18 31.35 7.19 13.17
N GLN A 19 31.79 7.88 14.23
CA GLN A 19 31.12 9.10 14.68
C GLN A 19 31.32 10.30 13.75
N HIS A 20 32.46 10.39 13.06
CA HIS A 20 32.76 11.53 12.17
C HIS A 20 32.11 11.44 10.78
N GLN A 21 31.46 10.33 10.43
CA GLN A 21 30.67 10.27 9.19
C GLN A 21 29.22 10.72 9.41
N ILE A 22 28.71 10.73 10.65
CA ILE A 22 27.28 10.92 10.95
C ILE A 22 26.76 12.30 10.54
N THR A 23 27.64 13.30 10.49
CA THR A 23 27.26 14.69 10.21
C THR A 23 27.18 15.04 8.72
N SER A 24 27.46 14.10 7.80
CA SER A 24 27.58 14.40 6.37
C SER A 24 26.45 13.85 5.49
N TYR A 25 25.45 13.15 6.06
CA TYR A 25 24.33 12.59 5.29
C TYR A 25 22.96 13.16 5.67
N HIS A 26 22.89 14.47 5.92
CA HIS A 26 21.61 15.17 5.70
C HIS A 26 21.41 15.39 4.19
N THR A 27 21.35 14.30 3.43
CA THR A 27 20.78 14.33 2.09
C THR A 27 19.30 14.63 2.25
N PRO A 28 18.76 15.72 1.67
CA PRO A 28 17.33 15.92 1.64
C PRO A 28 16.76 14.80 0.76
N HIS A 29 16.30 13.73 1.39
CA HIS A 29 15.47 12.73 0.75
C HIS A 29 14.15 13.43 0.41
N GLN A 30 14.14 14.15 -0.71
CA GLN A 30 12.91 14.50 -1.37
C GLN A 30 12.37 13.18 -1.89
N ALA A 31 11.58 12.51 -1.06
CA ALA A 31 10.81 11.34 -1.47
C ALA A 31 10.12 11.71 -2.79
N PRO A 32 10.14 10.82 -3.81
CA PRO A 32 9.49 11.09 -5.08
C PRO A 32 8.08 11.57 -4.75
N LYS A 33 7.73 12.78 -5.20
CA LYS A 33 6.40 13.32 -5.00
C LYS A 33 5.47 12.31 -5.65
N LEU A 34 4.80 11.51 -4.82
CA LEU A 34 3.67 10.71 -5.27
C LEU A 34 2.75 11.70 -5.95
N THR A 35 2.65 11.64 -7.27
CA THR A 35 1.81 12.48 -8.09
C THR A 35 0.37 12.11 -7.76
N PHE A 36 -0.12 12.70 -6.67
CA PHE A 36 -1.46 12.50 -6.16
C PHE A 36 -2.27 13.75 -6.57
N PRO A 37 -3.50 13.57 -7.06
CA PRO A 37 -4.37 14.71 -7.35
C PRO A 37 -4.54 15.55 -6.08
N PRO A 38 -4.49 16.90 -6.16
CA PRO A 38 -4.74 17.73 -4.99
C PRO A 38 -6.15 17.42 -4.47
N SER A 39 -6.25 16.87 -3.27
CA SER A 39 -7.51 16.76 -2.54
C SER A 39 -7.89 18.16 -2.10
N THR A 40 -8.99 18.69 -2.64
CA THR A 40 -9.56 20.01 -2.30
C THR A 40 -10.05 20.09 -0.85
N ASP A 41 -10.04 18.97 -0.13
CA ASP A 41 -10.79 18.77 1.11
C ASP A 41 -10.23 19.48 2.35
N CYS A 42 -8.98 19.97 2.32
CA CYS A 42 -8.37 20.68 3.45
C CYS A 42 -8.01 22.14 3.17
N GLU A 43 -8.35 22.68 2.00
CA GLU A 43 -7.93 24.03 1.60
C GLU A 43 -8.40 25.12 2.57
N GLU A 44 -9.68 25.11 2.92
CA GLU A 44 -10.29 26.10 3.83
C GLU A 44 -9.62 26.14 5.21
N ILE A 45 -9.29 24.96 5.77
CA ILE A 45 -8.67 24.85 7.10
C ILE A 45 -7.21 25.32 7.04
N MET A 46 -6.54 25.12 5.90
CA MET A 46 -5.18 25.61 5.68
C MET A 46 -5.17 27.14 5.53
N THR A 47 -6.14 27.71 4.81
CA THR A 47 -6.33 29.17 4.74
C THR A 47 -6.57 29.77 6.12
N ALA A 48 -7.41 29.15 6.96
CA ALA A 48 -7.64 29.60 8.33
C ALA A 48 -6.35 29.56 9.18
N LEU A 49 -5.48 28.57 8.95
CA LEU A 49 -4.18 28.51 9.65
C LEU A 49 -3.25 29.62 9.18
N ASP A 50 -3.23 29.92 7.89
CA ASP A 50 -2.43 31.00 7.31
C ASP A 50 -2.90 32.38 7.79
N GLU A 51 -4.20 32.60 7.87
CA GLU A 51 -4.78 33.80 8.50
C GLU A 51 -4.40 33.92 9.97
N CYS A 52 -4.37 32.81 10.70
CA CYS A 52 -3.92 32.82 12.10
C CYS A 52 -2.42 33.16 12.20
N HIS A 53 -1.59 32.62 11.32
CA HIS A 53 -0.17 32.97 11.25
C HIS A 53 0.07 34.42 10.82
N ALA A 54 -0.80 35.00 9.99
CA ALA A 54 -0.73 36.39 9.55
C ALA A 54 -0.91 37.40 10.70
N ARG A 55 -1.45 36.98 11.84
CA ARG A 55 -1.58 37.80 13.07
C ARG A 55 -0.23 38.13 13.72
N GLY A 56 0.84 37.44 13.32
CA GLY A 56 2.21 37.73 13.72
C GLY A 56 2.92 36.56 14.39
N PHE A 57 4.25 36.63 14.35
CA PHE A 57 5.13 35.55 14.81
C PHE A 57 4.96 35.21 16.30
N ILE A 58 4.80 36.23 17.16
CA ILE A 58 4.64 36.01 18.61
C ILE A 58 3.34 35.24 18.93
N HIS A 59 2.25 35.55 18.23
CA HIS A 59 0.97 34.83 18.39
C HIS A 59 1.11 33.36 18.01
N LYS A 60 1.82 33.08 16.91
CA LYS A 60 2.16 31.71 16.50
C LYS A 60 3.05 31.00 17.51
N ALA A 61 4.11 31.66 17.97
CA ALA A 61 5.13 31.08 18.86
C ALA A 61 4.56 30.72 20.24
N LEU A 62 3.64 31.53 20.76
CA LEU A 62 2.97 31.28 22.05
C LEU A 62 1.79 30.30 21.94
N GLY A 63 1.53 29.75 20.75
CA GLY A 63 0.48 28.74 20.55
C GLY A 63 -0.93 29.31 20.33
N GLY A 64 -1.08 30.57 19.95
CA GLY A 64 -2.38 31.20 19.69
C GLY A 64 -3.18 30.56 18.54
N CYS A 65 -2.53 29.75 17.69
CA CYS A 65 -3.15 29.05 16.56
C CYS A 65 -3.38 27.54 16.80
N ASN A 66 -3.29 27.07 18.04
CA ASN A 66 -3.29 25.62 18.30
C ASN A 66 -4.63 24.95 17.97
N ASP A 67 -5.75 25.65 18.10
CA ASP A 67 -7.08 25.11 17.77
C ASP A 67 -7.23 24.88 16.27
N VAL A 68 -6.90 25.89 15.46
CA VAL A 68 -6.89 25.76 14.00
C VAL A 68 -5.91 24.66 13.55
N LYS A 69 -4.73 24.56 14.19
CA LYS A 69 -3.77 23.48 13.94
C LYS A 69 -4.35 22.10 14.27
N ARG A 70 -5.19 21.95 15.30
CA ARG A 70 -5.86 20.68 15.60
C ARG A 70 -6.81 20.30 14.47
N ASP A 71 -7.50 21.27 13.88
CA ASP A 71 -8.41 21.02 12.77
C ASP A 71 -7.67 20.65 11.48
N VAL A 72 -6.53 21.28 11.19
CA VAL A 72 -5.62 20.85 10.12
C VAL A 72 -5.20 19.39 10.31
N ASN A 73 -4.80 19.02 11.53
CA ASN A 73 -4.38 17.66 11.83
C ASN A 73 -5.51 16.63 11.64
N LYS A 74 -6.74 16.97 12.06
CA LYS A 74 -7.92 16.12 11.84
C LYS A 74 -8.19 15.93 10.35
N CYS A 75 -8.15 17.01 9.58
CA CYS A 75 -8.39 16.96 8.13
C CYS A 75 -7.35 16.07 7.43
N LEU A 76 -6.06 16.32 7.66
CA LEU A 76 -5.00 15.55 7.04
C LEU A 76 -4.98 14.08 7.50
N ALA A 77 -5.45 13.79 8.71
CA ALA A 77 -5.63 12.42 9.18
C ALA A 77 -6.78 11.71 8.45
N ALA A 78 -7.91 12.40 8.25
CA ALA A 78 -9.03 11.90 7.47
C ALA A 78 -8.62 11.60 6.02
N GLU A 79 -7.89 12.51 5.38
CA GLU A 79 -7.38 12.33 4.02
C GLU A 79 -6.43 11.14 3.90
N ARG A 80 -5.51 11.00 4.85
CA ARG A 80 -4.63 9.81 4.91
C ARG A 80 -5.44 8.52 5.04
N TYR A 81 -6.48 8.52 5.87
CA TYR A 81 -7.34 7.36 6.05
C TYR A 81 -8.15 7.05 4.78
N ALA A 82 -8.74 8.05 4.14
CA ALA A 82 -9.49 7.92 2.90
C ALA A 82 -8.60 7.33 1.79
N ARG A 83 -7.39 7.86 1.63
CA ARG A 83 -6.39 7.33 0.68
C ARG A 83 -6.02 5.88 0.99
N ALA A 84 -5.72 5.57 2.26
CA ALA A 84 -5.39 4.21 2.66
C ALA A 84 -6.56 3.24 2.38
N LYS A 85 -7.81 3.69 2.56
CA LYS A 85 -9.00 2.91 2.21
C LYS A 85 -9.09 2.66 0.72
N ARG A 86 -8.98 3.70 -0.13
CA ARG A 86 -9.00 3.54 -1.60
C ARG A 86 -7.91 2.58 -2.09
N ASN A 87 -6.69 2.72 -1.58
CA ASN A 87 -5.59 1.83 -1.94
C ASN A 87 -5.87 0.38 -1.52
N ARG A 88 -6.46 0.16 -0.34
CA ARG A 88 -6.85 -1.18 0.14
C ARG A 88 -7.96 -1.76 -0.73
N ASP A 89 -8.95 -0.97 -1.09
CA ASP A 89 -10.09 -1.42 -1.90
C ASP A 89 -9.63 -1.75 -3.32
N GLU A 90 -8.81 -0.90 -3.94
CA GLU A 90 -8.19 -1.18 -5.24
C GLU A 90 -7.31 -2.43 -5.22
N ALA A 91 -6.52 -2.62 -4.16
CA ALA A 91 -5.68 -3.81 -4.03
C ALA A 91 -6.53 -5.08 -3.91
N LYS A 92 -7.65 -5.03 -3.17
CA LYS A 92 -8.61 -6.15 -3.09
C LYS A 92 -9.23 -6.45 -4.44
N GLU A 93 -9.68 -5.43 -5.16
CA GLU A 93 -10.27 -5.62 -6.49
C GLU A 93 -9.27 -6.17 -7.50
N LYS A 94 -8.02 -5.71 -7.47
CA LYS A 94 -6.93 -6.28 -8.28
C LYS A 94 -6.67 -7.75 -7.93
N ARG A 95 -6.61 -8.11 -6.64
CA ARG A 95 -6.45 -9.50 -6.19
C ARG A 95 -7.59 -10.40 -6.68
N LYS A 96 -8.85 -9.98 -6.49
CA LYS A 96 -10.02 -10.72 -6.99
C LYS A 96 -10.00 -10.90 -8.51
N LYS A 97 -9.50 -9.92 -9.27
CA LYS A 97 -9.36 -10.04 -10.74
C LYS A 97 -8.33 -11.11 -11.09
N ILE A 98 -7.16 -11.08 -10.46
CA ILE A 98 -6.09 -12.06 -10.69
C ILE A 98 -6.55 -13.47 -10.30
N GLU A 99 -7.17 -13.62 -9.12
CA GLU A 99 -7.70 -14.91 -8.64
C GLU A 99 -8.76 -15.49 -9.60
N ARG A 100 -9.64 -14.64 -10.16
CA ARG A 100 -10.60 -15.07 -11.18
C ARG A 100 -9.92 -15.57 -12.45
N ILE A 101 -8.94 -14.82 -12.96
CA ILE A 101 -8.19 -15.20 -14.16
C ILE A 101 -7.49 -16.55 -13.94
N TRP A 102 -6.78 -16.73 -12.82
CA TRP A 102 -6.11 -17.99 -12.51
C TRP A 102 -7.07 -19.17 -12.30
N ALA A 103 -8.26 -18.93 -11.71
CA ALA A 103 -9.27 -19.95 -11.56
C ALA A 103 -9.88 -20.37 -12.91
N GLU A 104 -10.12 -19.41 -13.81
CA GLU A 104 -10.61 -19.66 -15.16
C GLU A 104 -9.58 -20.42 -15.99
N GLU A 105 -8.30 -20.00 -15.98
CA GLU A 105 -7.20 -20.74 -16.63
C GLU A 105 -7.09 -22.17 -16.13
N LYS A 106 -7.19 -22.39 -14.81
CA LYS A 106 -7.16 -23.73 -14.21
C LYS A 106 -8.35 -24.58 -14.64
N ALA A 107 -9.57 -24.02 -14.65
CA ALA A 107 -10.78 -24.73 -15.08
C ALA A 107 -10.74 -25.07 -16.58
N LEU A 108 -10.21 -24.16 -17.41
CA LEU A 108 -9.98 -24.41 -18.84
C LEU A 108 -8.91 -25.51 -19.06
N ALA A 109 -7.85 -25.52 -18.25
CA ALA A 109 -6.83 -26.58 -18.30
C ALA A 109 -7.39 -27.94 -17.86
N GLU A 110 -8.21 -27.99 -16.81
CA GLU A 110 -8.88 -29.22 -16.36
C GLU A 110 -9.91 -29.70 -17.39
N THR A 111 -10.72 -28.83 -17.98
CA THR A 111 -11.69 -29.23 -19.02
C THR A 111 -11.01 -29.67 -20.33
N GLY A 112 -9.90 -29.05 -20.72
CA GLY A 112 -9.05 -29.53 -21.81
C GLY A 112 -8.45 -30.92 -21.52
N SER A 113 -8.03 -31.16 -20.28
CA SER A 113 -7.54 -32.48 -19.84
C SER A 113 -8.65 -33.53 -19.82
N ILE A 114 -9.86 -33.19 -19.35
CA ILE A 114 -11.02 -34.10 -19.35
C ILE A 114 -11.51 -34.39 -20.77
N SER A 115 -11.49 -33.43 -21.70
CA SER A 115 -11.81 -33.67 -23.11
C SER A 115 -10.78 -34.60 -23.78
N SER A 116 -9.51 -34.50 -23.38
CA SER A 116 -8.43 -35.38 -23.83
C SER A 116 -8.60 -36.80 -23.26
N LEU A 117 -8.95 -36.92 -21.98
CA LEU A 117 -9.26 -38.19 -21.31
C LEU A 117 -10.55 -38.84 -21.84
N ALA A 118 -11.60 -38.07 -22.13
CA ALA A 118 -12.84 -38.57 -22.71
C ALA A 118 -12.63 -39.06 -24.15
N SER A 119 -11.78 -38.36 -24.93
CA SER A 119 -11.38 -38.81 -26.28
C SER A 119 -10.56 -40.10 -26.25
N SER A 120 -9.77 -40.33 -25.20
CA SER A 120 -9.00 -41.57 -25.03
C SER A 120 -9.80 -42.71 -24.39
N ALA A 121 -10.82 -42.43 -23.57
CA ALA A 121 -11.76 -43.42 -23.06
C ALA A 121 -12.76 -43.93 -24.14
N SER A 122 -13.04 -43.11 -25.14
CA SER A 122 -13.86 -43.49 -26.31
C SER A 122 -13.13 -44.47 -27.24
N ALA A 123 -11.79 -44.51 -27.20
CA ALA A 123 -10.97 -45.37 -28.05
C ALA A 123 -10.73 -46.79 -27.48
N SER A 124 -11.08 -47.06 -26.21
CA SER A 124 -10.77 -48.33 -25.53
C SER A 124 -11.95 -49.30 -25.38
N SER A 125 -13.14 -48.99 -25.90
CA SER A 125 -14.34 -49.84 -25.78
C SER A 125 -14.65 -50.69 -27.03
N GLY A 126 -13.63 -51.04 -27.84
CA GLY A 126 -13.82 -51.76 -29.09
C GLY A 126 -12.74 -52.78 -29.45
N SER A 127 -12.47 -53.78 -28.61
CA SER A 127 -11.93 -55.08 -29.09
C SER A 127 -12.02 -56.19 -28.02
N SER A 128 -13.05 -57.01 -28.11
CA SER A 128 -13.01 -58.39 -27.62
C SER A 128 -13.87 -59.25 -28.53
N SER A 129 -13.22 -59.97 -29.46
CA SER A 129 -13.61 -61.30 -29.95
C SER A 129 -12.74 -61.69 -31.16
N ALA A 130 -11.78 -62.60 -30.96
CA ALA A 130 -11.27 -63.49 -32.00
C ALA A 130 -10.48 -64.64 -31.36
N GLU A 131 -11.14 -65.79 -31.15
CA GLU A 131 -10.44 -67.08 -31.04
C GLU A 131 -11.37 -68.19 -31.53
N LYS A 132 -11.19 -68.64 -32.79
CA LYS A 132 -11.11 -70.04 -33.21
C LYS A 132 -10.73 -70.19 -34.68
#